data_AF-A0AA44MUW0-F1
#
_entry.id   AF-A0AA44MUW0-F1
#
_cell.length_a   1.000
_cell.length_b   1.000
_cell.length_c   1.000
_cell.angle_alpha   90.00
_cell.angle_beta   90.00
_cell.angle_gamma   90.00
#
_symmetry.space_group_name_H-M   'P 1'
#
loop_
_entity.id
_entity.type
_entity.pdbx_description
1 polymer ?
#
loop_
_entity_poly.entity_id
_entity_poly.type
_entity_poly.pdbx_seq_one_letter_code
_entity_poly.pdbx_strand_id
1 'polypeptide(L)' 'MNKIMIVEDSEDIRGLLQNYLEKYGYQTVVAADFTAVLDVFLREKPDV' A
#
# COMPACT_ATOMS: atom_id res chain seq x y z
N MET A 1 3.58 13.73 5.43
CA MET A 1 3.15 12.41 5.94
C MET A 1 3.33 11.47 4.77
N ASN A 2 4.23 10.49 4.86
CA ASN A 2 4.62 9.72 3.68
C ASN A 2 3.58 8.62 3.42
N LYS A 3 3.12 8.53 2.18
CA LYS A 3 2.19 7.52 1.68
C LYS A 3 2.98 6.38 1.04
N ILE A 4 2.75 5.16 1.49
CA ILE A 4 3.42 3.94 1.02
C ILE A 4 2.39 3.08 0.29
N MET A 5 2.72 2.61 -0.91
CA MET A 5 1.89 1.65 -1.63
C MET A 5 2.36 0.22 -1.35
N ILE A 6 1.44 -0.60 -0.85
CA ILE A 6 1.65 -2.02 -0.58
C ILE A 6 1.05 -2.80 -1.75
N VAL A 7 1.90 -3.53 -2.47
CA VAL A 7 1.50 -4.44 -3.54
C VAL A 7 1.70 -5.87 -3.06
N GLU A 8 0.60 -6.52 -2.68
CA GLU A 8 0.62 -7.84 -2.02
C GLU A 8 -0.72 -8.56 -2.23
N ASP A 9 -0.68 -9.79 -2.75
CA ASP A 9 -1.87 -10.59 -3.04
C ASP A 9 -2.41 -11.31 -1.81
N SER A 10 -1.54 -11.70 -0.87
CA SER A 10 -1.96 -12.32 0.38
C SER A 10 -2.63 -11.32 1.33
N GLU A 11 -3.85 -11.62 1.76
CA GLU A 11 -4.58 -10.79 2.72
C GLU A 11 -3.88 -10.68 4.07
N ASP A 12 -3.31 -11.79 4.56
CA ASP A 12 -2.62 -11.84 5.85
C ASP A 12 -1.38 -10.94 5.86
N ILE A 13 -0.54 -11.03 4.81
CA ILE A 13 0.71 -10.26 4.71
C ILE A 13 0.40 -8.78 4.53
N ARG A 14 -0.59 -8.46 3.69
CA ARG A 14 -1.02 -7.09 3.43
C ARG A 14 -1.56 -6.41 4.68
N GLY A 15 -2.40 -7.11 5.44
CA GLY A 15 -2.90 -6.63 6.73
C GLY A 15 -1.79 -6.45 7.76
N LEU A 16 -0.81 -7.36 7.81
CA LEU A 16 0.37 -7.22 8.68
C LEU A 16 1.19 -5.96 8.34
N LEU A 17 1.50 -5.75 7.06
CA LEU A 17 2.28 -4.61 6.58
C LEU A 17 1.57 -3.28 6.83
N GLN A 18 0.28 -3.20 6.49
CA GLN A 18 -0.54 -2.02 6.73
C GLN A 18 -0.56 -1.64 8.21
N ASN A 19 -0.91 -2.58 9.08
CA ASN A 19 -0.95 -2.35 10.52
C ASN A 19 0.41 -1.95 11.08
N TYR A 20 1.51 -2.50 10.56
CA TYR A 20 2.85 -2.14 11.00
C TYR A 20 3.20 -0.71 10.59
N LEU A 21 3.03 -0.35 9.32
CA LEU A 21 3.38 0.97 8.78
C LEU A 21 2.51 2.09 9.36
N GLU A 22 1.21 1.88 9.48
CA GLU A 22 0.29 2.88 10.05
C GLU A 22 0.61 3.20 11.53
N LYS A 23 1.09 2.21 12.30
CA LYS A 23 1.56 2.43 13.69
C LYS A 23 2.75 3.39 13.78
N TYR A 24 3.58 3.48 12.74
CA TYR A 24 4.69 4.43 12.66
C TYR A 24 4.29 5.77 12.01
N GLY A 25 3.01 5.98 11.74
CA GLY A 25 2.49 7.25 11.20
C GLY A 25 2.59 7.39 9.68
N TYR A 26 2.85 6.30 8.96
CA TYR A 26 2.74 6.27 7.50
C TYR A 26 1.27 6.16 7.08
N GLN A 27 0.95 6.73 5.93
CA GLN A 27 -0.29 6.40 5.23
C GLN A 27 -0.03 5.22 4.32
N THR A 28 -0.97 4.29 4.19
CA THR A 28 -0.81 3.16 3.28
C THR A 28 -1.91 3.12 2.24
N VAL A 29 -1.54 2.80 1.01
CA VAL A 29 -2.45 2.45 -0.07
C VAL A 29 -2.19 1.00 -0.44
N VAL A 30 -3.25 0.25 -0.66
CA VAL A 30 -3.14 -1.20 -0.88
C VAL A 30 -3.61 -1.55 -2.28
N ALA A 31 -2.82 -2.31 -3.01
CA ALA A 31 -3.19 -2.93 -4.28
C ALA A 31 -2.97 -4.44 -4.20
N ALA A 32 -4.07 -5.20 -4.17
CA ALA A 32 -4.05 -6.66 -4.22
C ALA A 32 -4.07 -7.21 -5.66
N ASP A 33 -4.46 -6.39 -6.63
CA ASP A 33 -4.47 -6.74 -8.04
C ASP A 33 -3.26 -6.12 -8.75
N PHE A 34 -2.30 -6.97 -9.13
CA PHE A 34 -1.09 -6.56 -9.85
C PHE A 34 -1.36 -5.86 -11.17
N THR A 35 -2.49 -6.14 -11.82
CA THR A 35 -2.84 -5.53 -13.10
C THR A 35 -3.25 -4.06 -12.94
N ALA A 36 -3.80 -3.69 -11.79
CA ALA A 36 -4.24 -2.33 -11.47
C ALA A 36 -3.17 -1.48 -10.76
N VAL A 37 -2.00 -2.05 -10.44
CA VAL A 37 -0.95 -1.36 -9.66
C VAL A 37 -0.54 -0.05 -10.30
N LEU A 38 -0.32 -0.01 -11.61
CA LEU A 38 0.12 1.21 -12.29
C LEU A 38 -0.95 2.31 -12.20
N ASP A 39 -2.22 1.96 -12.41
CA ASP A 39 -3.33 2.92 -12.34
C ASP A 39 -3.51 3.48 -10.92
N VAL A 40 -3.39 2.60 -9.91
CA VAL A 40 -3.44 2.99 -8.49
C VAL A 40 -2.25 3.88 -8.15
N PHE A 41 -1.04 3.55 -8.59
CA PHE A 41 0.15 4.35 -8.34
C PHE A 41 0.03 5.76 -8.93
N LEU A 42 -0.42 5.87 -10.18
CA LEU A 42 -0.60 7.15 -10.86
C LEU A 42 -1.70 8.01 -10.22
N ARG A 43 -2.77 7.39 -9.71
CA ARG A 43 -3.86 8.07 -9.00
C ARG A 43 -3.45 8.53 -7.60
N GLU A 44 -2.83 7.63 -6.84
CA GLU A 44 -2.57 7.82 -5.41
C GLU A 44 -1.26 8.56 -5.12
N LYS A 45 -0.31 8.51 -6.06
CA LYS A 45 1.02 9.12 -6.01
C LYS A 45 1.71 8.86 -4.67
N PRO A 46 1.94 7.59 -4.32
CA PRO A 46 2.68 7.25 -3.11
C PRO A 46 4.13 7.77 -3.20
N ASP A 47 4.73 8.03 -2.06
CA ASP A 47 6.14 8.41 -1.94
C ASP A 47 7.07 7.21 -2.10
N VAL A 48 6.56 6.00 -1.78
CA VAL A 48 7.26 4.71 -1.86
C VAL A 48 6.30 3.63 -2.36
#